data_AF-A0A2H9L177-F1
#
_entry.id   AF-A0A2H9L177-F1
#
_cell.length_a   1.000
_cell.length_b   1.000
_cell.length_c   1.000
_cell.angle_alpha   90.00
_cell.angle_beta   90.00
_cell.angle_gamma   90.00
#
_symmetry.space_group_name_H-M   'P 1'
#
loop_
_entity.id
_entity.type
_entity.pdbx_description
1 polymer ?
#
loop_
_entity_poly.entity_id
_entity_poly.type
_entity_poly.pdbx_seq_one_letter_code
_entity_poly.pdbx_strand_id
1 'polypeptide(L)' 'DSCPMEGFDAAQYSQILQLPENLVPTCVVPVGYAADEQREKLRFSKEEVFF' A
#
# COMPACT_ATOMS: atom_id res chain seq x y z
N ASP A 1 -12.46 -0.61 4.51
CA ASP A 1 -11.42 0.43 4.44
C ASP A 1 -10.06 -0.24 4.33
N SER A 2 -9.14 0.38 3.61
CA SER A 2 -7.78 -0.12 3.44
C SER A 2 -6.79 1.01 3.16
N CYS A 3 -5.52 0.76 3.49
CA CYS A 3 -4.44 1.71 3.27
C CYS A 3 -3.20 0.96 2.76
N PRO A 4 -2.85 1.03 1.46
CA PRO A 4 -1.59 0.46 0.99
C PRO A 4 -0.41 1.23 1.60
N MET A 5 0.52 0.50 2.21
CA MET A 5 1.69 1.04 2.89
C MET A 5 2.96 0.48 2.25
N GLU A 6 3.81 1.39 1.77
CA GLU A 6 5.12 1.08 1.16
C GLU A 6 6.30 1.38 2.12
N GLY A 7 6.05 2.11 3.21
CA GLY A 7 7.07 2.51 4.19
C GLY A 7 7.39 1.43 5.23
N PHE A 8 7.73 0.22 4.80
CA PHE A 8 8.10 -0.91 5.67
C PHE A 8 9.46 -1.51 5.26
N ASP A 9 10.05 -2.31 6.15
CA ASP A 9 11.28 -3.05 5.85
C ASP A 9 10.95 -4.41 5.21
N ALA A 10 11.19 -4.52 3.91
CA ALA A 10 10.92 -5.73 3.15
C ALA A 10 11.73 -6.94 3.63
N ALA A 11 12.98 -6.75 4.06
CA ALA A 11 13.83 -7.86 4.52
C ALA A 11 13.31 -8.43 5.85
N GLN A 12 12.92 -7.56 6.78
CA GLN A 12 12.31 -8.00 8.03
C GLN A 12 10.98 -8.74 7.80
N TYR A 13 10.14 -8.25 6.88
CA TYR A 13 8.89 -8.92 6.53
C TYR A 13 9.12 -10.29 5.88
N SER A 14 10.09 -10.40 4.96
CA SER A 14 10.47 -11.69 4.37
C SER A 14 10.90 -12.70 5.43
N GLN A 15 11.67 -12.28 6.43
CA GLN A 15 12.06 -13.15 7.55
C GLN A 15 10.86 -13.57 8.41
N ILE A 16 10.02 -12.61 8.84
CA ILE A 16 8.87 -12.86 9.72
C ILE A 16 7.87 -13.82 9.06
N LEU A 17 7.59 -13.59 7.78
CA LEU A 17 6.62 -14.37 7.01
C LEU A 17 7.22 -15.65 6.39
N GLN A 18 8.53 -15.87 6.58
CA GLN A 18 9.25 -17.03 6.04
C GLN A 18 9.08 -17.14 4.50
N LEU A 19 9.20 -16.01 3.81
CA LEU A 19 9.05 -15.98 2.36
C LEU A 19 10.24 -16.68 1.68
N PRO A 20 10.01 -17.44 0.60
CA PRO A 20 11.09 -17.98 -0.21
C PRO A 20 11.82 -16.86 -0.98
N GLU A 21 13.06 -17.12 -1.38
CA GLU A 21 13.94 -16.11 -2.01
C GLU A 21 13.38 -15.50 -3.30
N ASN A 22 12.48 -16.21 -3.98
CA ASN A 22 11.84 -15.74 -5.20
C ASN A 22 10.62 -14.83 -4.95
N LEU A 23 10.29 -14.50 -3.70
CA LEU A 23 9.21 -13.59 -3.33
C LEU A 23 9.76 -12.39 -2.55
N VAL A 24 9.32 -11.20 -2.96
CA VAL A 24 9.64 -9.93 -2.30
C VAL A 24 8.33 -9.25 -1.89
N PRO A 25 8.15 -8.89 -0.60
CA PRO A 25 6.99 -8.13 -0.18
C PRO A 25 7.09 -6.69 -0.69
N THR A 26 6.06 -6.24 -1.41
CA THR A 26 6.05 -4.93 -2.10
C THR A 26 5.11 -3.91 -1.46
N CYS A 27 4.02 -4.38 -0.85
CA CYS A 27 3.02 -3.52 -0.24
C CYS A 27 2.35 -4.27 0.92
N VAL A 28 2.15 -3.56 2.04
CA VAL A 28 1.35 -4.05 3.16
C VAL A 28 0.01 -3.32 3.14
N VAL A 29 -1.09 -4.06 3.21
CA VAL A 29 -2.44 -3.49 3.15
C VAL A 29 -3.21 -3.88 4.41
N PRO A 30 -3.26 -3.03 5.45
CA PRO A 30 -4.26 -3.11 6.49
C PRO A 30 -5.66 -3.07 5.89
N VAL A 31 -6.54 -3.95 6.38
CA VAL A 31 -7.95 -4.02 5.99
C VAL A 31 -8.80 -4.02 7.25
N GLY A 32 -9.87 -3.22 7.25
CA GLY A 32 -10.78 -3.14 8.38
C GLY A 32 -11.97 -2.21 8.14
N TYR A 33 -12.76 -1.99 9.18
CA TYR A 33 -13.82 -0.97 9.19
C TYR A 33 -13.21 0.39 9.54
N ALA A 34 -13.59 1.43 8.79
CA ALA A 34 -13.13 2.79 9.03
C ALA A 34 -13.66 3.28 10.39
N ALA A 35 -12.79 3.87 11.21
CA ALA A 35 -13.21 4.56 12.43
C ALA A 35 -13.67 6.01 12.16
N ASP A 36 -13.25 6.57 11.02
CA ASP A 36 -13.47 7.97 10.63
C ASP A 36 -13.93 8.05 9.17
N GLU A 37 -14.34 9.25 8.74
CA GLU A 37 -14.72 9.52 7.35
C GLU A 37 -13.52 9.86 6.46
N GLN A 38 -13.57 9.39 5.21
CA GLN A 38 -12.50 9.60 4.24
C GLN A 38 -12.57 11.02 3.66
N ARG A 39 -11.43 11.73 3.64
CA ARG A 39 -11.32 13.03 2.98
C ARG A 39 -11.06 12.86 1.49
N GLU A 40 -11.66 13.75 0.68
CA GLU A 40 -11.34 13.84 -0.73
C GLU A 40 -9.84 14.09 -0.95
N LYS A 41 -9.28 13.40 -1.94
CA LYS A 41 -7.87 13.50 -2.28
C LYS A 41 -7.72 14.32 -3.55
N LEU A 42 -6.72 15.20 -3.57
CA LEU A 42 -6.35 15.95 -4.76
C LEU A 42 -5.81 15.02 -5.85
N ARG A 43 -6.13 15.32 -7.10
CA ARG A 43 -5.70 14.60 -8.31
C ARG A 43 -5.35 15.63 -9.39
N PHE A 44 -4.43 15.28 -10.28
CA PHE A 44 -4.15 16.06 -11.50
C PHE A 44 -5.35 16.08 -12.43
N SER A 45 -5.40 17.05 -13.35
CA SER A 45 -6.45 17.12 -14.37
C SER A 45 -6.31 15.96 -15.37
N LYS A 46 -7.36 15.67 -16.13
CA LYS A 46 -7.32 14.57 -17.10
C LYS A 46 -6.33 14.87 -18.23
N GLU A 47 -6.28 16.12 -18.66
CA GLU A 47 -5.41 16.60 -19.73
C GLU A 47 -3.92 16.45 -19.35
N GLU A 48 -3.59 16.47 -18.05
CA GLU A 48 -2.23 16.21 -17.55
C GLU A 48 -1.87 14.72 -17.52
N VAL A 49 -2.86 13.81 -17.53
CA VAL A 49 -2.66 12.37 -17.32
C VAL A 49 -2.84 11.55 -18.61
N PHE A 50 -3.69 11.99 -19.53
CA PHE A 50 -4.03 11.27 -20.76
C PHE A 50 -3.45 11.97 -22.00
N PHE A 51 -2.87 11.19 -22.92
CA PHE A 51 -2.31 11.62 -24.21
C PHE A 51 -3.01 10.92 -25.38
#